data_AF-A0A094K0M9-F1
#
_entry.id   AF-A0A094K0M9-F1
#
_cell.length_a   1.000
_cell.length_b   1.000
_cell.length_c   1.000
_cell.angle_alpha   90.00
_cell.angle_beta   90.00
_cell.angle_gamma   90.00
#
_symmetry.space_group_name_H-M   'P 1'
#
loop_
_entity.id
_entity.type
_entity.pdbx_description
1 polymer ?
#
loop_
_entity_poly.entity_id
_entity_poly.type
_entity_poly.pdbx_seq_one_letter_code
_entity_poly.pdbx_strand_id
1 'polypeptide(L)' 'MGRLLFVPIILSLLWIAFLRFYGIPLEKGKQGFIWIIGVSCLLIAMLSIALWLTQ' A
#
# COMPACT_ATOMS: atom_id res chain seq x y z
N MET A 1 -1.86 -16.08 11.45
CA MET A 1 -1.24 -15.82 10.13
C MET A 1 -1.97 -14.78 9.23
N GLY A 2 -3.03 -14.07 9.67
CA GLY A 2 -3.81 -13.17 8.76
C GLY A 2 -3.53 -11.66 8.82
N ARG A 3 -2.52 -11.19 9.54
CA ARG A 3 -2.37 -9.76 9.88
C ARG A 3 -1.75 -8.87 8.78
N LEU A 4 -1.01 -9.45 7.85
CA LEU A 4 -0.30 -8.71 6.79
C LEU A 4 -1.25 -8.09 5.74
N LEU A 5 -2.46 -8.65 5.57
CA LEU A 5 -3.47 -8.12 4.64
C LEU A 5 -4.08 -6.79 5.11
N PHE A 6 -3.96 -6.45 6.39
CA PHE A 6 -4.49 -5.19 6.92
C PHE A 6 -3.62 -3.98 6.55
N VAL A 7 -2.33 -4.19 6.26
CA VAL A 7 -1.40 -3.10 5.92
C VAL A 7 -1.87 -2.32 4.67
N PRO A 8 -2.15 -2.95 3.51
CA PRO A 8 -2.62 -2.21 2.34
C PRO A 8 -4.01 -1.59 2.56
N ILE A 9 -4.86 -2.19 3.39
CA ILE A 9 -6.19 -1.66 3.72
C ILE A 9 -6.07 -0.38 4.55
N ILE A 10 -5.25 -0.40 5.61
CA ILE A 10 -4.99 0.75 6.46
C ILE A 10 -4.36 1.88 5.63
N LEU A 11 -3.38 1.56 4.77
CA LEU A 11 -2.71 2.55 3.93
C LEU A 11 -3.67 3.18 2.90
N SER A 12 -4.57 2.38 2.33
CA SER A 12 -5.62 2.86 1.43
C SER A 12 -6.63 3.77 2.14
N LEU A 13 -7.05 3.40 3.36
CA LEU A 13 -7.95 4.23 4.17
C LEU A 13 -7.31 5.56 4.55
N LEU A 14 -6.01 5.56 4.88
CA LEU A 14 -5.25 6.75 5.23
C LEU A 14 -5.12 7.71 4.02
N TRP A 15 -4.95 7.16 2.82
CA TRP A 15 -4.92 7.94 1.57
C TRP A 15 -6.27 8.56 1.22
N ILE A 16 -7.36 7.81 1.42
CA ILE A 16 -8.73 8.34 1.27
C ILE A 16 -8.98 9.47 2.26
N ALA A 17 -8.57 9.31 3.53
CA ALA A 17 -8.69 10.35 4.54
C ALA A 17 -7.90 11.61 4.14
N PHE A 18 -6.68 11.46 3.62
CA PHE A 18 -5.86 12.56 3.13
C PHE A 18 -6.51 13.30 1.95
N LEU A 19 -7.01 12.58 0.96
CA LEU A 19 -7.72 13.14 -0.19
C LEU A 19 -8.97 13.93 0.26
N ARG A 20 -9.72 13.37 1.21
CA ARG A 20 -10.93 14.00 1.75
C ARG A 20 -10.62 15.24 2.57
N PHE A 21 -9.55 15.23 3.37
CA PHE A 21 -9.13 16.37 4.19
C PHE A 21 -8.69 17.56 3.34
N TYR A 22 -8.00 17.30 2.23
CA TYR A 22 -7.56 18.34 1.29
C TYR A 22 -8.59 18.68 0.20
N GLY A 23 -9.76 18.03 0.19
CA GLY A 23 -10.79 18.24 -0.83
C GLY A 23 -10.35 17.83 -2.25
N ILE A 24 -9.35 16.97 -2.36
CA ILE A 24 -8.81 16.52 -3.65
C ILE A 24 -9.75 15.45 -4.22
N PRO A 25 -10.25 15.63 -5.47
CA PRO A 25 -11.09 14.63 -6.09
C PRO A 25 -10.34 13.31 -6.29
N LEU A 26 -11.02 12.19 -6.04
CA LEU A 26 -10.48 10.83 -6.12
C LEU A 26 -9.81 10.54 -7.49
N GLU A 27 -10.28 11.18 -8.56
CA GLU A 27 -9.70 11.08 -9.90
C GLU A 27 -8.23 11.54 -9.96
N LYS A 28 -7.87 12.58 -9.19
CA LYS A 28 -6.49 13.05 -9.05
C LYS A 28 -5.70 12.19 -8.04
N GLY A 29 -6.40 11.55 -7.11
CA GLY A 29 -5.84 10.68 -6.08
C GLY A 29 -5.39 9.29 -6.55
N LYS A 30 -5.72 8.90 -7.81
CA LYS A 30 -5.37 7.59 -8.39
C LYS A 30 -3.88 7.28 -8.32
N GLN A 31 -3.01 8.28 -8.47
CA GLN A 31 -1.57 8.06 -8.38
C GLN A 31 -1.14 7.53 -7.02
N GLY A 32 -1.74 7.98 -5.91
CA GLY A 32 -1.35 7.48 -4.59
C GLY A 32 -1.77 6.05 -4.32
N PHE A 33 -2.89 5.60 -4.90
CA PHE A 33 -3.23 4.17 -4.89
C PHE A 33 -2.20 3.33 -5.65
N ILE A 34 -1.67 3.84 -6.77
CA ILE A 34 -0.58 3.18 -7.50
C ILE A 34 0.69 3.11 -6.64
N TRP A 35 1.01 4.17 -5.89
CA TRP A 35 2.12 4.17 -4.94
C TRP A 35 1.93 3.15 -3.82
N ILE A 36 0.72 3.03 -3.25
CA ILE A 36 0.40 2.05 -2.22
C ILE A 36 0.58 0.62 -2.74
N ILE A 37 0.11 0.35 -3.96
CA ILE A 37 0.30 -0.95 -4.63
C ILE A 37 1.78 -1.20 -4.89
N GLY A 38 2.51 -0.21 -5.40
CA GLY A 38 3.95 -0.31 -5.66
C GLY A 38 4.76 -0.62 -4.40
N VAL A 39 4.52 0.10 -3.30
CA VAL A 39 5.18 -0.12 -2.00
C VAL A 39 4.82 -1.49 -1.43
N SER A 40 3.55 -1.91 -1.54
CA SER A 40 3.12 -3.24 -1.10
C SER A 40 3.80 -4.35 -1.90
N CYS A 41 3.89 -4.18 -3.22
CA CYS A 41 4.55 -5.12 -4.13
C CYS A 41 6.07 -5.20 -3.85
N LEU A 42 6.71 -4.05 -3.61
CA LEU A 42 8.11 -3.97 -3.22
C LEU A 42 8.38 -4.73 -1.90
N LEU A 43 7.53 -4.54 -0.89
CA LEU A 43 7.62 -5.24 0.39
C LEU A 43 7.49 -6.76 0.21
N ILE A 44 6.51 -7.20 -0.59
CA ILE A 44 6.32 -8.63 -0.90
C ILE A 44 7.55 -9.19 -1.61
N ALA A 45 8.09 -8.46 -2.60
CA ALA A 45 9.29 -8.87 -3.33
C ALA A 45 10.51 -8.98 -2.41
N MET A 46 10.76 -7.96 -1.56
CA MET A 46 11.85 -7.98 -0.58
C MET A 46 11.72 -9.14 0.40
N LEU A 47 10.52 -9.37 0.96
CA LEU A 47 10.27 -10.48 1.88
C LEU A 47 10.43 -11.84 1.19
N SER A 48 9.97 -11.97 -0.05
CA SER A 48 10.14 -13.19 -0.86
C SER A 48 11.60 -13.48 -1.15
N ILE A 49 12.38 -12.45 -1.49
CA ILE A 49 13.83 -12.56 -1.69
C ILE A 49 14.52 -12.96 -0.39
N ALA A 50 14.17 -12.32 0.74
CA ALA A 50 14.76 -12.64 2.03
C ALA A 50 14.51 -14.10 2.42
N LEU A 51 13.28 -14.59 2.23
CA LEU A 51 12.91 -16.00 2.42
C LEU A 51 13.70 -16.93 1.50
N TRP A 52 13.83 -16.58 0.22
CA TRP A 52 14.60 -17.38 -0.73
C TRP A 52 16.08 -17.44 -0.38
N LEU A 53 16.63 -16.36 0.17
CA LEU A 53 18.05 -16.28 0.57
C LEU A 53 18.34 -16.97 1.92
N THR A 54 17.30 -17.22 2.73
CA THR A 54 17.41 -17.96 4.01
C THR A 54 17.01 -19.42 3.89
N GLN A 55 16.52 -19.86 2.72
CA GLN A 55 16.48 -21.27 2.33
C GLN A 55 17.90 -21.75 2.01
#